data_AF-A0A2V6PFM3-F1
#
_entry.id   AF-A0A2V6PFM3-F1
#
_cell.length_a   1.000
_cell.length_b   1.000
_cell.length_c   1.000
_cell.angle_alpha   90.00
_cell.angle_beta   90.00
_cell.angle_gamma   90.00
#
_symmetry.space_group_name_H-M   'P 1'
#
loop_
_entity.id
_entity.type
_entity.pdbx_description
1 polymer ?
#
loop_
_entity_poly.entity_id
_entity_poly.type
_entity_poly.pdbx_seq_one_letter_code
_entity_poly.pdbx_strand_id
1 'polypeptide(L)'
;GYGFHAEGGSVFSYVTSQPRVERAVYMRGGSPAAYEAANTNKTFQVYRCPSTGPMGAALRVNFSMNAFIDPLSHPPVAPRGVLHSSIVNPVQKLLLINEDPKTMRNASFYPQGTAAGGKFVVHNGRVNMSYCDGHIEPMKDKMVLDIQMAKNVDRYFDTGKW
;
A
#
# COMPACT_ATOMS: atom_id res chain seq x y z
N GLY A 1 -16.46 2.60 -8.12
CA GLY A 1 -15.72 3.46 -7.17
C GLY A 1 -14.67 2.62 -6.50
N TYR A 2 -13.42 3.05 -6.49
CA TYR A 2 -12.33 2.31 -5.87
C TYR A 2 -12.20 2.75 -4.41
N GLY A 3 -12.28 1.79 -3.49
CA GLY A 3 -12.20 2.03 -2.06
C GLY A 3 -10.76 2.32 -1.65
N PHE A 4 -10.40 3.60 -1.57
CA PHE A 4 -9.30 4.01 -0.72
C PHE A 4 -9.78 3.87 0.72
N HIS A 5 -9.39 2.78 1.38
CA HIS A 5 -9.50 2.70 2.84
C HIS A 5 -8.72 3.87 3.45
N ALA A 6 -9.29 4.54 4.45
CA ALA A 6 -8.71 5.72 5.10
C ALA A 6 -7.30 5.48 5.69
N GLU A 7 -6.95 4.23 6.01
CA GLU A 7 -5.61 3.81 6.43
C GLU A 7 -4.62 3.74 5.26
N GLY A 8 -5.08 3.32 4.07
CA GLY A 8 -4.35 3.40 2.80
C GLY A 8 -4.23 4.83 2.24
N GLY A 9 -5.03 5.77 2.74
CA GLY A 9 -4.85 7.20 2.46
C GLY A 9 -3.47 7.72 2.88
N SER A 10 -2.83 7.08 3.86
CA SER A 10 -1.44 7.36 4.25
C SER A 10 -0.41 6.98 3.17
N VAL A 11 -0.68 5.92 2.40
CA VAL A 11 0.20 5.43 1.35
C VAL A 11 0.32 6.47 0.24
N PHE A 12 -0.80 7.09 -0.15
CA PHE A 12 -0.80 8.08 -1.22
C PHE A 12 0.09 9.28 -0.88
N SER A 13 -0.09 9.88 0.31
CA SER A 13 0.78 10.96 0.78
C SER A 13 2.24 10.54 0.89
N TYR A 14 2.52 9.32 1.35
CA TYR A 14 3.87 8.78 1.43
C TYR A 14 4.54 8.65 0.05
N VAL A 15 3.88 7.99 -0.91
CA VAL A 15 4.47 7.72 -2.24
C VAL A 15 4.55 8.96 -3.13
N THR A 16 3.65 9.92 -2.94
CA THR A 16 3.64 11.18 -3.70
C THR A 16 4.37 12.32 -2.99
N SER A 17 4.84 12.08 -1.76
CA SER A 17 5.35 13.12 -0.84
C SER A 17 4.39 14.29 -0.65
N GLN A 18 3.08 14.07 -0.84
CA GLN A 18 2.06 15.07 -0.61
C GLN A 18 1.76 15.18 0.90
N PRO A 19 1.50 16.39 1.41
CA PRO A 19 1.14 16.56 2.81
C PRO A 19 -0.11 15.75 3.16
N ARG A 20 -0.12 15.15 4.36
CA ARG A 20 -1.30 14.48 4.90
C ARG A 20 -2.40 15.51 5.15
N VAL A 21 -3.64 15.13 4.86
CA VAL A 21 -4.81 15.93 5.22
C VAL A 21 -5.13 15.67 6.68
N GLU A 22 -4.89 16.67 7.52
CA GLU A 22 -5.17 16.59 8.94
C GLU A 22 -6.68 16.56 9.23
N ARG A 23 -7.08 15.91 10.34
CA ARG A 23 -8.50 15.82 10.73
C ARG A 23 -9.18 17.19 10.83
N ALA A 24 -8.49 18.18 11.39
CA ALA A 24 -9.01 19.54 11.52
C ALA A 24 -9.31 20.20 10.17
N VAL A 25 -8.54 19.84 9.13
CA VAL A 25 -8.74 20.30 7.75
C VAL A 25 -9.87 19.52 7.08
N TYR A 26 -9.89 18.19 7.24
CA TYR A 26 -10.91 17.32 6.66
C TYR A 26 -12.31 17.61 7.24
N MET A 27 -12.40 17.90 8.53
CA MET A 27 -13.65 18.21 9.24
C MET A 27 -13.93 19.73 9.32
N ARG A 28 -13.25 20.55 8.51
CA ARG A 28 -13.44 22.00 8.56
C ARG A 28 -14.89 22.34 8.24
N GLY A 29 -15.58 23.01 9.16
CA GLY A 29 -17.01 23.31 9.07
C GLY A 29 -17.92 22.22 9.65
N GLY A 30 -17.37 21.28 10.43
CA GLY A 30 -18.11 20.25 11.17
C GLY A 30 -18.52 19.02 10.33
N SER A 31 -18.15 18.98 9.05
CA SER A 31 -18.51 17.92 8.11
C SER A 31 -17.44 17.74 7.02
N PRO A 32 -17.20 16.50 6.53
CA PRO A 32 -16.35 16.23 5.37
C PRO A 32 -16.81 16.87 4.06
N ALA A 33 -18.09 17.24 3.94
CA ALA A 33 -18.73 17.56 2.67
C ALA A 33 -18.04 18.69 1.89
N ALA A 34 -17.61 19.75 2.58
CA ALA A 34 -16.91 20.87 1.95
C ALA A 34 -15.53 20.45 1.42
N TYR A 35 -14.81 19.63 2.17
CA TYR A 35 -13.53 19.09 1.74
C TYR A 35 -13.72 18.16 0.53
N GLU A 36 -14.63 17.21 0.60
CA GLU A 36 -14.88 16.26 -0.49
C GLU A 36 -15.32 16.95 -1.78
N ALA A 37 -16.25 17.90 -1.71
CA ALA A 37 -16.71 18.65 -2.87
C ALA A 37 -15.55 19.37 -3.60
N ALA A 38 -14.60 19.95 -2.85
CA ALA A 38 -13.43 20.62 -3.42
C ALA A 38 -12.32 19.66 -3.93
N ASN A 39 -12.42 18.36 -3.64
CA ASN A 39 -11.37 17.38 -3.91
C ASN A 39 -11.84 16.19 -4.79
N THR A 40 -13.12 16.12 -5.18
CA THR A 40 -13.74 14.95 -5.84
C THR A 40 -13.17 14.63 -7.24
N ASN A 41 -12.45 15.54 -7.91
CA ASN A 41 -11.92 15.31 -9.26
C ASN A 41 -10.46 15.75 -9.46
N LYS A 42 -9.66 15.76 -8.39
CA LYS A 42 -8.24 16.11 -8.51
C LYS A 42 -7.49 15.05 -9.32
N THR A 43 -6.79 15.49 -10.35
CA THR A 43 -5.94 14.63 -11.18
C THR A 43 -4.48 14.84 -10.79
N PHE A 44 -3.80 13.75 -10.43
CA PHE A 44 -2.37 13.77 -10.13
C PHE A 44 -1.61 13.24 -11.35
N GLN A 45 -0.70 14.04 -11.89
CA GLN A 45 0.18 13.61 -12.97
C GLN A 45 1.24 12.68 -12.39
N VAL A 46 1.20 11.41 -12.77
CA VAL A 46 2.16 10.39 -12.34
C VAL A 46 2.91 9.86 -13.56
N TYR A 47 4.19 9.55 -13.36
CA TYR A 47 5.03 9.00 -14.42
C TYR A 47 4.41 7.74 -15.02
N ARG A 48 4.43 7.64 -16.35
CA ARG A 48 3.91 6.52 -17.13
C ARG A 48 5.07 5.91 -17.89
N CYS A 49 5.31 4.62 -17.70
CA CYS A 49 6.21 3.91 -18.59
C CYS A 49 5.54 3.83 -19.99
N PRO A 50 6.16 4.34 -21.07
CA PRO A 50 5.52 4.31 -22.39
C PRO A 50 5.21 2.88 -22.88
N SER A 51 5.99 1.89 -22.44
CA SER A 51 5.86 0.47 -22.83
C SER A 51 4.61 -0.22 -22.28
N THR A 52 3.95 0.32 -21.26
CA THR A 52 2.78 -0.29 -20.62
C THR A 52 1.45 0.19 -21.19
N GLY A 53 1.46 1.20 -22.08
CA GLY A 53 0.30 1.64 -22.84
C GLY A 53 -0.94 1.99 -21.99
N PRO A 54 -2.16 1.69 -22.46
CA PRO A 54 -3.41 1.92 -21.72
C PRO A 54 -3.46 1.17 -20.38
N MET A 55 -2.77 0.04 -20.26
CA MET A 55 -2.71 -0.74 -19.03
C MET A 55 -1.93 0.03 -17.96
N GLY A 56 -0.78 0.62 -18.28
CA GLY A 56 -0.07 1.54 -17.38
C GLY A 56 -0.86 2.80 -17.01
N ALA A 57 -1.70 3.30 -17.92
CA ALA A 57 -2.58 4.43 -17.65
C ALA A 57 -3.74 4.08 -16.70
N ALA A 58 -4.16 2.81 -16.68
CA ALA A 58 -5.16 2.26 -15.75
C ALA A 58 -4.53 1.81 -14.42
N LEU A 59 -3.29 1.30 -14.45
CA LEU A 59 -2.45 0.91 -13.32
C LEU A 59 -1.80 2.13 -12.64
N ARG A 60 -2.61 3.13 -12.29
CA ARG A 60 -2.20 4.28 -11.47
C ARG A 60 -1.62 3.80 -10.14
N VAL A 61 -1.11 4.71 -9.30
CA VAL A 61 -0.57 4.45 -7.96
C VAL A 61 -1.46 3.49 -7.14
N ASN A 62 -1.24 2.19 -7.30
CA ASN A 62 -2.00 1.10 -6.68
C ASN A 62 -1.07 0.40 -5.72
N PHE A 63 -0.64 1.15 -4.70
CA PHE A 63 0.18 0.57 -3.65
C PHE A 63 -0.71 0.10 -2.52
N SER A 64 -0.53 -1.16 -2.14
CA SER A 64 -1.06 -1.71 -0.90
C SER A 64 0.06 -1.69 0.15
N MET A 65 -0.29 -1.35 1.38
CA MET A 65 0.65 -1.38 2.51
C MET A 65 0.55 -2.70 3.26
N ASN A 66 1.66 -3.18 3.81
CA ASN A 66 1.65 -4.35 4.68
C ASN A 66 0.65 -4.17 5.85
N ALA A 67 -0.33 -5.08 5.92
CA ALA A 67 -1.41 -5.03 6.90
C ALA A 67 -0.93 -5.26 8.35
N PHE A 68 0.25 -5.84 8.54
CA PHE A 68 0.81 -6.16 9.85
C PHE A 68 1.62 -5.01 10.45
N ILE A 69 1.73 -3.87 9.75
CA ILE A 69 2.24 -2.62 10.33
C ILE A 69 1.25 -2.08 11.38
N ASP A 70 -0.05 -2.30 11.18
CA ASP A 70 -1.09 -1.94 12.15
C ASP A 70 -2.07 -3.12 12.29
N PRO A 71 -1.68 -4.18 13.01
CA PRO A 71 -2.51 -5.37 13.09
C PRO A 71 -3.79 -5.02 13.86
N LEU A 72 -4.95 -5.16 13.20
CA LEU A 72 -6.27 -5.01 13.82
C LEU A 72 -6.49 -5.95 15.01
N SER A 73 -5.67 -6.98 15.14
CA SER A 73 -5.62 -7.93 16.26
C SER A 73 -4.26 -7.85 16.96
N HIS A 74 -4.26 -7.48 18.24
CA HIS A 74 -3.12 -7.24 19.16
C HIS A 74 -2.68 -5.78 19.23
N PRO A 75 -2.26 -5.32 20.44
CA PRO A 75 -2.75 -4.09 21.05
C PRO A 75 -2.66 -2.89 20.10
N PRO A 76 -3.69 -2.01 20.10
CA PRO A 76 -3.80 -0.92 19.15
C PRO A 76 -2.45 -0.19 19.02
N VAL A 77 -1.96 -0.06 17.78
CA VAL A 77 -0.72 0.65 17.53
C VAL A 77 -0.84 2.04 18.11
N ALA A 78 0.21 2.48 18.80
CA ALA A 78 0.22 3.79 19.44
C ALA A 78 -0.14 4.88 18.39
N PRO A 79 -0.77 6.00 18.78
CA PRO A 79 -1.19 7.05 17.84
C PRO A 79 -0.09 7.60 16.92
N ARG A 80 1.19 7.33 17.24
CA ARG A 80 2.38 7.69 16.46
C ARG A 80 2.75 6.69 15.37
N GLY A 81 2.04 5.58 15.22
CA GLY A 81 2.37 4.50 14.30
C GLY A 81 3.54 3.63 14.79
N VAL A 82 4.01 2.72 13.94
CA VAL A 82 5.18 1.88 14.20
C VAL A 82 6.45 2.66 13.90
N LEU A 83 7.37 2.72 14.86
CA LEU A 83 8.70 3.27 14.63
C LEU A 83 9.48 2.30 13.75
N HIS A 84 10.05 2.81 12.65
CA HIS A 84 10.84 1.97 11.76
C HIS A 84 12.04 1.31 12.47
N SER A 85 12.63 2.00 13.46
CA SER A 85 13.68 1.46 14.32
C SER A 85 13.23 0.32 15.26
N SER A 86 11.93 0.13 15.46
CA SER A 86 11.39 -1.00 16.26
C SER A 86 11.09 -2.24 15.42
N ILE A 87 11.32 -2.21 14.11
CA ILE A 87 11.06 -3.34 13.22
C ILE A 87 12.24 -4.31 13.27
N VAL A 88 11.95 -5.59 13.53
CA VAL A 88 12.93 -6.67 13.48
C VAL A 88 13.21 -7.04 12.03
N ASN A 89 14.49 -7.10 11.64
CA ASN A 89 14.95 -7.44 10.28
C ASN A 89 14.25 -6.65 9.14
N PRO A 90 14.33 -5.30 9.14
CA PRO A 90 13.56 -4.46 8.23
C PRO A 90 13.85 -4.70 6.74
N VAL A 91 15.01 -5.27 6.41
CA VAL A 91 15.42 -5.65 5.05
C VAL A 91 14.61 -6.81 4.47
N GLN A 92 13.82 -7.51 5.29
CA GLN A 92 12.98 -8.64 4.85
C GLN A 92 11.48 -8.34 5.01
N LYS A 93 11.12 -7.30 5.75
CA LYS A 93 9.73 -6.92 6.00
C LYS A 93 9.22 -6.03 4.89
N LEU A 94 8.08 -6.40 4.31
CA LEU A 94 7.44 -5.62 3.26
C LEU A 94 6.80 -4.37 3.85
N LEU A 95 6.86 -3.29 3.10
CA LEU A 95 6.24 -2.01 3.42
C LEU A 95 5.16 -1.67 2.40
N LEU A 96 5.52 -1.51 1.12
CA LEU A 96 4.59 -1.25 0.02
C LEU A 96 4.74 -2.27 -1.10
N ILE A 97 3.63 -2.57 -1.75
CA ILE A 97 3.60 -3.39 -2.96
C ILE A 97 2.71 -2.76 -4.01
N ASN A 98 3.18 -2.75 -5.26
CA ASN A 98 2.36 -2.36 -6.40
C ASN A 98 1.42 -3.52 -6.81
N GLU A 99 0.14 -3.42 -6.48
CA GLU A 99 -0.86 -4.50 -6.65
C GLU A 99 -1.65 -4.38 -7.97
N ASP A 100 -2.25 -5.49 -8.41
CA ASP A 100 -3.26 -5.49 -9.47
C ASP A 100 -4.52 -4.72 -8.99
N PRO A 101 -4.95 -3.64 -9.69
CA PRO A 101 -6.16 -2.90 -9.34
C PRO A 101 -7.43 -3.74 -9.32
N LYS A 102 -7.46 -4.91 -9.98
CA LYS A 102 -8.60 -5.84 -9.90
C LYS A 102 -8.75 -6.48 -8.52
N THR A 103 -7.67 -6.59 -7.76
CA THR A 103 -7.65 -7.22 -6.44
C THR A 103 -7.51 -6.24 -5.29
N MET A 104 -7.16 -4.99 -5.58
CA MET A 104 -7.06 -3.88 -4.63
C MET A 104 -8.45 -3.40 -4.14
N ARG A 105 -9.15 -4.29 -3.42
CA ARG A 105 -10.44 -3.98 -2.76
C ARG A 105 -10.25 -3.23 -1.45
N ASN A 106 -9.10 -3.46 -0.82
CA ASN A 106 -8.58 -2.75 0.34
C ASN A 106 -7.14 -2.32 0.01
N ALA A 107 -6.67 -1.20 0.57
CA ALA A 107 -5.31 -0.71 0.38
C ALA A 107 -4.30 -1.41 1.32
N SER A 108 -4.56 -2.68 1.65
CA SER A 108 -3.78 -3.48 2.57
C SER A 108 -3.37 -4.80 1.93
N PHE A 109 -2.10 -5.12 2.05
CA PHE A 109 -1.51 -6.34 1.57
C PHE A 109 -1.41 -7.33 2.72
N TYR A 110 -2.18 -8.41 2.63
CA TYR A 110 -2.25 -9.44 3.66
C TYR A 110 -1.96 -10.84 3.08
N PRO A 111 -1.37 -11.76 3.86
CA PRO A 111 -1.22 -13.15 3.48
C PRO A 111 -2.58 -13.78 3.18
N GLN A 112 -2.67 -14.55 2.11
CA GLN A 112 -3.95 -15.10 1.59
C GLN A 112 -4.98 -13.99 1.26
N GLY A 113 -4.43 -12.85 0.86
CA GLY A 113 -5.07 -11.64 0.35
C GLY A 113 -6.14 -11.83 -0.71
N THR A 114 -6.99 -10.82 -0.93
CA THR A 114 -7.64 -10.63 -2.24
C THR A 114 -6.60 -10.57 -3.36
N ALA A 115 -5.44 -10.00 -3.05
CA ALA A 115 -4.23 -9.98 -3.85
C ALA A 115 -3.70 -11.38 -4.25
N ALA A 116 -4.02 -12.44 -3.51
CA ALA A 116 -3.61 -13.82 -3.84
C ALA A 116 -4.30 -14.40 -5.08
N GLY A 117 -5.41 -13.78 -5.53
CA GLY A 117 -6.04 -14.07 -6.81
C GLY A 117 -5.62 -13.14 -7.95
N GLY A 118 -4.68 -12.21 -7.70
CA GLY A 118 -4.33 -11.13 -8.61
C GLY A 118 -3.38 -11.54 -9.73
N LYS A 119 -3.44 -10.84 -10.87
CA LYS A 119 -2.44 -10.96 -11.93
C LYS A 119 -1.44 -9.82 -11.80
N PHE A 120 -0.31 -10.13 -11.18
CA PHE A 120 0.81 -9.23 -10.90
C PHE A 120 1.64 -8.82 -12.14
N VAL A 121 0.97 -8.39 -13.21
CA VAL A 121 1.60 -7.97 -14.48
C VAL A 121 1.80 -6.45 -14.49
N VAL A 122 2.74 -5.97 -13.67
CA VAL A 122 2.89 -4.52 -13.40
C VAL A 122 3.98 -3.84 -14.23
N HIS A 123 5.02 -4.55 -14.65
CA HIS A 123 5.91 -4.19 -15.78
C HIS A 123 6.84 -5.38 -16.07
N ASN A 124 6.88 -5.88 -17.31
CA ASN A 124 7.70 -7.05 -17.70
C ASN A 124 7.51 -8.30 -16.79
N GLY A 125 6.27 -8.54 -16.32
CA GLY A 125 5.95 -9.63 -15.41
C GLY A 125 6.52 -9.50 -14.00
N ARG A 126 6.93 -8.29 -13.60
CA ARG A 126 7.48 -8.01 -12.26
C ARG A 126 6.64 -7.00 -11.50
N VAL A 127 6.70 -7.13 -10.18
CA VAL A 127 6.07 -6.29 -9.16
C VAL A 127 7.14 -5.52 -8.43
N ASN A 128 6.93 -4.21 -8.24
CA ASN A 128 7.79 -3.43 -7.38
C ASN A 128 7.34 -3.59 -5.92
N MET A 129 8.28 -3.92 -5.06
CA MET A 129 8.08 -4.07 -3.63
C MET A 129 9.08 -3.18 -2.91
N SER A 130 8.62 -2.43 -1.91
CA SER A 130 9.50 -1.75 -0.98
C SER A 130 9.52 -2.50 0.34
N TYR A 131 10.67 -2.50 0.98
CA TYR A 131 10.85 -3.07 2.30
C TYR A 131 10.89 -1.97 3.35
N CYS A 132 10.77 -2.36 4.62
CA CYS A 132 10.71 -1.42 5.71
C CYS A 132 11.98 -0.56 5.76
N ASP A 133 13.16 -1.12 5.51
CA ASP A 133 14.45 -0.39 5.44
C ASP A 133 14.56 0.65 4.30
N GLY A 134 13.56 0.75 3.42
CA GLY A 134 13.48 1.74 2.35
C GLY A 134 14.04 1.27 1.00
N HIS A 135 14.60 0.06 0.89
CA HIS A 135 15.02 -0.45 -0.41
C HIS A 135 13.82 -0.93 -1.24
N ILE A 136 14.00 -0.95 -2.56
CA ILE A 136 12.96 -1.36 -3.52
C ILE A 136 13.53 -2.44 -4.44
N GLU A 137 12.79 -3.53 -4.60
CA GLU A 137 13.15 -4.62 -5.50
C GLU A 137 12.02 -4.96 -6.47
N PRO A 138 12.35 -5.23 -7.76
CA PRO A 138 11.42 -5.81 -8.70
C PRO A 138 11.40 -7.35 -8.57
N MET A 139 10.24 -7.91 -8.25
CA MET A 139 10.06 -9.34 -8.00
C MET A 139 9.13 -10.01 -9.03
N LYS A 140 9.34 -11.28 -9.34
CA LYS A 140 8.44 -12.03 -10.23
C LYS A 140 7.10 -12.31 -9.55
N ASP A 141 6.02 -12.29 -10.33
CA ASP A 141 4.66 -12.64 -9.93
C ASP A 141 4.54 -13.89 -9.04
N LYS A 142 5.18 -15.00 -9.43
CA LYS A 142 5.16 -16.25 -8.68
C LYS A 142 5.73 -16.11 -7.28
N MET A 143 6.80 -15.34 -7.13
CA MET A 143 7.40 -15.10 -5.82
C MET A 143 6.49 -14.26 -4.93
N VAL A 144 5.74 -13.32 -5.50
CA VAL A 144 4.75 -12.52 -4.76
C VAL A 144 3.62 -13.41 -4.23
N LEU A 145 3.13 -14.35 -5.05
CA LEU A 145 2.14 -15.34 -4.61
C LEU A 145 2.69 -16.26 -3.53
N ASP A 146 3.95 -16.70 -3.65
CA ASP A 146 4.61 -17.51 -2.64
C ASP A 146 4.73 -16.75 -1.31
N ILE A 147 5.11 -15.47 -1.33
CA ILE A 147 5.18 -14.61 -0.14
C ILE A 147 3.84 -14.55 0.59
N GLN A 148 2.72 -14.52 -0.14
CA GLN A 148 1.39 -14.45 0.46
C GLN A 148 0.93 -15.75 1.14
N MET A 149 1.68 -16.84 1.08
CA MET A 149 1.35 -18.07 1.79
C MET A 149 1.44 -17.88 3.31
N ALA A 150 0.56 -18.54 4.07
CA ALA A 150 0.51 -18.46 5.54
C ALA A 150 1.88 -18.70 6.22
N LYS A 151 2.69 -19.62 5.66
CA LYS A 151 4.02 -19.97 6.17
C LYS A 151 5.03 -18.81 6.17
N ASN A 152 4.73 -17.74 5.44
CA ASN A 152 5.64 -16.62 5.18
C ASN A 152 5.25 -15.34 5.95
N VAL A 153 4.20 -15.39 6.77
CA VAL A 153 3.71 -14.25 7.57
C VAL A 153 4.83 -13.68 8.43
N ASP A 154 5.46 -14.51 9.28
CA ASP A 154 6.49 -14.06 10.20
C ASP A 154 7.66 -13.40 9.47
N ARG A 155 8.09 -14.00 8.36
CA ARG A 155 9.25 -13.55 7.59
C ARG A 155 9.03 -12.21 6.89
N TYR A 156 7.89 -12.02 6.22
CA TYR A 156 7.69 -10.89 5.31
C TYR A 156 6.70 -9.83 5.82
N PHE A 157 5.83 -10.18 6.76
CA PHE A 157 4.72 -9.32 7.17
C PHE A 157 4.84 -8.86 8.63
N ASP A 158 5.01 -9.79 9.57
CA ASP A 158 5.05 -9.46 10.99
C ASP A 158 6.34 -8.69 11.33
N THR A 159 6.19 -7.42 11.66
CA THR A 159 7.29 -6.50 11.96
C THR A 159 7.97 -6.78 13.31
N GLY A 160 7.34 -7.58 14.17
CA GLY A 160 7.86 -7.96 15.49
C GLY A 160 8.48 -9.36 15.54
N LYS A 161 8.47 -10.11 14.43
CA LYS A 161 8.95 -11.50 14.34
C LYS A 161 10.13 -11.63 13.38
N TRP A 162 10.84 -12.76 13.50
CA TRP A 162 11.97 -13.11 12.64
C TRP A 162 11.49 -13.58 11.27
#